data_AF-A0A8M1QKD0-F1
#
_entry.id   AF-A0A8M1QKD0-F1
#
_cell.length_a   1.000
_cell.length_b   1.000
_cell.length_c   1.000
_cell.angle_alpha   90.00
_cell.angle_beta   90.00
_cell.angle_gamma   90.00
#
_symmetry.space_group_name_H-M   'P 1'
#
loop_
_entity.id
_entity.type
_entity.pdbx_description
1 polymer ?
#
loop_
_entity_poly.entity_id
_entity_poly.type
_entity_poly.pdbx_seq_one_letter_code
_entity_poly.pdbx_strand_id
1 'polypeptide(L)'
;MCTPAKLRLVFGENDVRKLVLPSGIPSTLQELKSIIQETFSIPECFTLMYEDMEFGGQFFNLDSVDDVQDKCTLKVVQTEPITLNMVAMNRSTLPTESDARSCSSQDTVGLTPVSDTYLSSDSTSSGSQDTVLLSSSETTTSCRSQGWPTKFIVPTFSFDTELLLSDGNKAYQKDGTLLNNHRVTSSVLETLAETIFCYTAYPTGVQIMNVVEMLIEKYPCLKEPGSFNGQYGWQQRIKYKMGNYRAKLRGSQLSCPELEVNQKRKTNENPTPKGFKRPRKAEVNYLPPFPFGETGESLEKERLDLLNEIRKKNNKNIIGEKMEKTFSYRRTEVVKDCPAVKDFMERWPALFCESEIKNEFRRITTISLERTFLEKLDFYTPKLLALFEMKGGVAGIRIRHLLDSLSQQEDRLEDRRDVVIRCLLSFLGESAEELIEDHQDVSRDMIKDTFASHVMKIIVLSRSVEEEDASRSDVIIVIEGTEVLLGCKNLTNACLSLMGCIYSLNLSYPPKLRNTFEVFQKIFLGLDALKFSPKVNSLHRKLLM
;
A
#
# COMPACT_ATOMS: atom_id res chain seq x y z
N MET A 1 22.90 -40.97 26.91
CA MET A 1 22.73 -39.51 26.96
C MET A 1 22.38 -39.05 25.56
N CYS A 2 21.32 -38.27 25.38
CA CYS A 2 21.03 -37.71 24.06
C CYS A 2 22.14 -36.72 23.67
N THR A 3 22.61 -36.81 22.44
CA THR A 3 23.58 -35.88 21.88
C THR A 3 22.90 -34.52 21.67
N PRO A 4 23.46 -33.41 22.21
CA PRO A 4 22.90 -32.09 22.00
C PRO A 4 22.88 -31.73 20.51
N ALA A 5 21.83 -31.05 20.08
CA ALA A 5 21.64 -30.64 18.68
C ALA A 5 21.51 -29.12 18.56
N LYS A 6 21.84 -28.58 17.38
CA LYS A 6 21.72 -27.17 17.04
C LYS A 6 20.98 -27.04 15.72
N LEU A 7 19.88 -26.29 15.70
CA LEU A 7 19.08 -26.08 14.49
C LEU A 7 19.19 -24.62 14.05
N ARG A 8 19.18 -24.39 12.74
CA ARG A 8 19.13 -23.05 12.15
C ARG A 8 17.68 -22.73 11.79
N LEU A 9 17.06 -21.78 12.47
CA LEU A 9 15.67 -21.38 12.22
C LEU A 9 15.60 -20.13 11.34
N VAL A 10 14.76 -20.14 10.32
CA VAL A 10 14.51 -19.02 9.40
C VAL A 10 13.06 -18.56 9.56
N PHE A 11 12.85 -17.35 10.08
CA PHE A 11 11.51 -16.76 10.30
C PHE A 11 11.05 -15.85 9.15
N GLY A 12 11.92 -15.61 8.16
CA GLY A 12 11.67 -14.74 7.01
C GLY A 12 12.94 -14.49 6.22
N GLU A 13 12.92 -13.57 5.26
CA GLU A 13 14.08 -13.28 4.39
C GLU A 13 15.31 -12.79 5.17
N ASN A 14 15.10 -12.11 6.31
CA ASN A 14 16.16 -11.42 7.08
C ASN A 14 16.22 -11.80 8.57
N ASP A 15 15.47 -12.80 9.04
CA ASP A 15 15.50 -13.23 10.45
C ASP A 15 15.86 -14.71 10.52
N VAL A 16 17.12 -14.96 10.92
CA VAL A 16 17.69 -16.30 11.06
C VAL A 16 18.28 -16.41 12.46
N ARG A 17 17.84 -17.41 13.22
CA ARG A 17 18.25 -17.63 14.61
C ARG A 17 18.77 -19.03 14.81
N LYS A 18 19.57 -19.22 15.86
CA LYS A 18 20.09 -20.53 16.26
C LYS A 18 19.27 -21.04 17.43
N LEU A 19 18.69 -22.22 17.29
CA LEU A 19 18.09 -22.97 18.38
C LEU A 19 19.10 -24.00 18.88
N VAL A 20 19.32 -24.05 20.19
CA VAL A 20 20.15 -25.07 20.84
C VAL A 20 19.23 -26.00 21.61
N LEU A 21 19.38 -27.30 21.39
CA LEU A 21 18.62 -28.36 22.05
C LEU A 21 19.58 -29.18 22.91
N PRO A 22 19.77 -28.80 24.21
CA PRO A 22 20.74 -29.46 25.09
C PRO A 22 20.48 -30.96 25.27
N SER A 23 19.21 -31.35 25.24
CA SER A 23 18.75 -32.74 25.37
C SER A 23 18.63 -33.48 24.03
N GLY A 24 19.16 -32.92 22.93
CA GLY A 24 19.01 -33.47 21.59
C GLY A 24 17.66 -33.15 20.94
N ILE A 25 17.42 -33.71 19.75
CA ILE A 25 16.18 -33.48 18.98
C ILE A 25 15.02 -34.21 19.69
N PRO A 26 13.87 -33.53 19.92
CA PRO A 26 12.70 -34.14 20.55
C PRO A 26 12.16 -35.34 19.77
N SER A 27 11.45 -36.23 20.45
CA SER A 27 10.89 -37.45 19.83
C SER A 27 9.63 -37.18 19.01
N THR A 28 9.01 -36.02 19.17
CA THR A 28 7.81 -35.65 18.41
C THR A 28 7.92 -34.25 17.79
N LEU A 29 7.29 -34.08 16.63
CA LEU A 29 7.20 -32.78 15.97
C LEU A 29 6.46 -31.75 16.83
N GLN A 30 5.50 -32.19 17.64
CA GLN A 30 4.73 -31.31 18.52
C GLN A 30 5.60 -30.75 19.66
N GLU A 31 6.44 -31.57 20.29
CA GLU A 31 7.42 -31.10 21.28
C GLU A 31 8.42 -30.10 20.68
N LEU A 32 8.92 -30.38 19.46
CA LEU A 32 9.81 -29.45 18.76
C LEU A 32 9.12 -28.10 18.50
N LYS A 33 7.86 -28.12 18.06
CA LYS A 33 7.07 -26.89 17.88
C LYS A 33 6.89 -26.15 19.21
N SER A 34 6.56 -26.83 20.30
CA SER A 34 6.44 -26.21 21.63
C SER A 34 7.75 -25.56 22.08
N ILE A 35 8.89 -26.23 21.92
CA ILE A 35 10.20 -25.65 22.28
C ILE A 35 10.50 -24.39 21.45
N ILE A 36 10.25 -24.43 20.14
CA ILE A 36 10.44 -23.27 19.26
C ILE A 36 9.51 -22.12 19.69
N GLN A 37 8.27 -22.43 20.02
CA GLN A 37 7.27 -21.46 20.45
C GLN A 37 7.68 -20.77 21.76
N GLU A 38 8.11 -21.53 22.76
CA GLU A 38 8.56 -21.02 24.05
C GLU A 38 9.87 -20.22 23.91
N THR A 39 10.87 -20.78 23.21
CA THR A 39 12.21 -20.17 23.09
C THR A 39 12.17 -18.83 22.37
N PHE A 40 11.32 -18.69 21.35
CA PHE A 40 11.25 -17.48 20.52
C PHE A 40 9.96 -16.67 20.72
N SER A 41 9.14 -17.03 21.71
CA SER A 41 7.88 -16.35 22.05
C SER A 41 6.97 -16.15 20.85
N ILE A 42 6.75 -17.20 20.05
CA ILE A 42 5.90 -17.15 18.86
C ILE A 42 4.43 -17.26 19.30
N PRO A 43 3.58 -16.24 19.07
CA PRO A 43 2.22 -16.22 19.61
C PRO A 43 1.21 -17.04 18.78
N GLU A 44 1.53 -17.40 17.54
CA GLU A 44 0.59 -17.94 16.55
C GLU A 44 0.90 -19.38 16.14
N CYS A 45 -0.09 -20.09 15.57
CA CYS A 45 0.11 -21.39 14.94
C CYS A 45 1.05 -21.28 13.73
N PHE A 46 2.00 -22.19 13.65
CA PHE A 46 2.97 -22.24 12.54
C PHE A 46 3.21 -23.67 12.06
N THR A 47 3.65 -23.76 10.82
CA THR A 47 4.24 -24.97 10.23
C THR A 47 5.75 -24.83 10.13
N LEU A 48 6.42 -25.97 10.11
CA LEU A 48 7.85 -26.06 9.91
C LEU A 48 8.10 -26.63 8.52
N MET A 49 9.11 -26.11 7.84
CA MET A 49 9.67 -26.70 6.64
C MET A 49 11.15 -26.99 6.89
N TYR A 50 11.69 -28.08 6.37
CA TYR A 50 13.13 -28.37 6.44
C TYR A 50 13.80 -28.21 5.08
N GLU A 51 15.10 -27.87 5.10
CA GLU A 51 15.94 -27.80 3.91
C GLU A 51 16.43 -29.20 3.53
N ASP A 52 15.99 -29.70 2.37
CA ASP A 52 16.37 -31.02 1.88
C ASP A 52 17.54 -30.92 0.89
N MET A 53 18.65 -31.55 1.24
CA MET A 53 19.90 -31.54 0.47
C MET A 53 19.84 -32.44 -0.77
N GLU A 54 18.99 -33.47 -0.79
CA GLU A 54 18.81 -34.35 -1.95
C GLU A 54 18.10 -33.61 -3.09
N PHE A 55 17.29 -32.61 -2.77
CA PHE A 55 16.58 -31.75 -3.73
C PHE A 55 17.25 -30.38 -3.94
N GLY A 56 18.55 -30.29 -3.69
CA GLY A 56 19.34 -29.09 -3.96
C GLY A 56 19.05 -27.91 -3.01
N GLY A 57 18.72 -28.20 -1.75
CA GLY A 57 18.44 -27.18 -0.72
C GLY A 57 17.04 -26.56 -0.82
N GLN A 58 16.09 -27.26 -1.43
CA GLN A 58 14.69 -26.81 -1.45
C GLN A 58 14.01 -27.12 -0.11
N PHE A 59 13.02 -26.31 0.25
CA PHE A 59 12.28 -26.47 1.50
C PHE A 59 11.02 -27.33 1.30
N PHE A 60 10.84 -28.34 2.14
CA PHE A 60 9.66 -29.22 2.19
C PHE A 60 8.95 -29.11 3.53
N ASN A 61 7.65 -29.39 3.58
CA ASN A 61 6.91 -29.42 4.84
C ASN A 61 7.47 -30.51 5.75
N LEU A 62 7.65 -30.18 7.03
CA LEU A 62 8.12 -31.10 8.04
C LEU A 62 6.92 -31.77 8.70
N ASP A 63 6.64 -33.01 8.31
CA ASP A 63 5.53 -33.81 8.83
C ASP A 63 5.98 -34.85 9.88
N SER A 64 7.23 -35.33 9.77
CA SER A 64 7.90 -36.16 10.80
C SER A 64 9.09 -35.43 11.41
N VAL A 65 9.42 -35.74 12.67
CA VAL A 65 10.64 -35.22 13.31
C VAL A 65 11.89 -35.97 12.83
N ASP A 66 11.73 -37.13 12.21
CA ASP A 66 12.84 -37.98 11.72
C ASP A 66 13.66 -37.30 10.62
N ASP A 67 13.06 -36.36 9.89
CA ASP A 67 13.74 -35.55 8.87
C ASP A 67 14.62 -34.44 9.49
N VAL A 68 14.57 -34.26 10.81
CA VAL A 68 15.36 -33.25 11.53
C VAL A 68 16.68 -33.86 11.99
N GLN A 69 17.79 -33.30 11.53
CA GLN A 69 19.14 -33.69 11.93
C GLN A 69 19.88 -32.54 12.60
N ASP A 70 20.97 -32.85 13.33
CA ASP A 70 21.84 -31.81 13.88
C ASP A 70 22.35 -30.89 12.75
N LYS A 71 22.28 -29.59 12.98
CA LYS A 71 22.63 -28.51 12.03
C LYS A 71 21.72 -28.39 10.81
N CYS A 72 20.53 -29.00 10.80
CA CYS A 72 19.57 -28.74 9.74
C CYS A 72 19.02 -27.30 9.79
N THR A 73 18.59 -26.79 8.63
CA THR A 73 17.84 -25.54 8.54
C THR A 73 16.35 -25.84 8.56
N LEU A 74 15.62 -25.23 9.50
CA LEU A 74 14.17 -25.21 9.50
C LEU A 74 13.67 -23.79 9.18
N LYS A 75 12.64 -23.71 8.34
CA LYS A 75 11.93 -22.48 8.04
C LYS A 75 10.59 -22.50 8.77
N VAL A 76 10.34 -21.46 9.55
CA VAL A 76 9.11 -21.26 10.30
C VAL A 76 8.13 -20.47 9.44
N VAL A 77 6.97 -21.05 9.14
CA VAL A 77 5.94 -20.42 8.32
C VAL A 77 4.69 -20.22 9.17
N GLN A 78 4.34 -18.97 9.44
CA GLN A 78 3.10 -18.66 10.15
C GLN A 78 1.90 -19.09 9.31
N THR A 79 0.97 -19.82 9.93
CA THR A 79 -0.27 -20.26 9.31
C THR A 79 -1.44 -19.50 9.93
N GLU A 80 -2.28 -18.91 9.09
CA GLU A 80 -3.54 -18.31 9.55
C GLU A 80 -4.54 -19.44 9.90
N PRO A 81 -5.22 -19.37 11.06
CA PRO A 81 -6.33 -20.27 11.33
C PRO A 81 -7.46 -19.96 10.33
N ILE A 82 -7.85 -20.96 9.54
CA ILE A 82 -9.02 -20.88 8.66
C ILE A 82 -10.27 -20.91 9.56
N THR A 83 -10.87 -19.76 9.82
CA THR A 83 -12.17 -19.70 10.51
C THR A 83 -13.28 -19.98 9.52
N LEU A 84 -13.79 -21.21 9.49
CA LEU A 84 -14.99 -21.57 8.73
C LEU A 84 -16.24 -21.03 9.45
N ASN A 85 -16.75 -19.89 9.01
CA ASN A 85 -18.04 -19.37 9.46
C ASN A 85 -19.18 -20.16 8.80
N MET A 86 -19.67 -21.20 9.48
CA MET A 86 -20.91 -21.86 9.08
C MET A 86 -22.11 -21.00 9.48
N VAL A 87 -22.73 -20.34 8.50
CA VAL A 87 -23.99 -19.61 8.71
C VAL A 87 -25.12 -20.64 8.69
N ALA A 88 -25.78 -20.83 9.83
CA ALA A 88 -26.97 -21.67 9.93
C ALA A 88 -28.11 -21.04 9.11
N MET A 89 -28.55 -21.73 8.06
CA MET A 89 -29.65 -21.30 7.21
C MET A 89 -30.98 -21.56 7.95
N ASN A 90 -31.57 -20.52 8.54
CA ASN A 90 -32.85 -20.60 9.24
C ASN A 90 -33.97 -20.92 8.24
N ARG A 91 -34.51 -22.15 8.31
CA ARG A 91 -35.63 -22.64 7.51
C ARG A 91 -36.88 -22.70 8.40
N SER A 92 -37.61 -21.59 8.51
CA SER A 92 -38.93 -21.47 9.18
C SER A 92 -39.44 -20.05 8.88
N THR A 93 -40.66 -19.75 8.44
CA THR A 93 -41.98 -20.29 8.76
C THR A 93 -42.94 -19.96 7.59
N LEU A 94 -43.69 -20.94 7.09
CA LEU A 94 -44.86 -20.70 6.25
C LEU A 94 -45.95 -19.98 7.07
N PRO A 95 -46.60 -18.92 6.55
CA PRO A 95 -47.89 -18.46 7.03
C PRO A 95 -49.00 -19.30 6.39
N THR A 96 -49.81 -19.89 7.25
CA THR A 96 -50.97 -20.72 6.97
C THR A 96 -52.07 -19.95 6.22
N GLU A 97 -52.71 -20.67 5.31
CA GLU A 97 -53.90 -20.34 4.54
C GLU A 97 -55.11 -19.98 5.40
N SER A 98 -55.85 -18.93 5.02
CA SER A 98 -57.32 -18.88 5.05
C SER A 98 -57.80 -17.50 4.56
N ASP A 99 -58.38 -17.46 3.36
CA ASP A 99 -59.74 -16.95 3.14
C ASP A 99 -60.02 -16.77 1.64
N ALA A 100 -60.70 -17.76 1.09
CA ALA A 100 -61.32 -17.70 -0.22
C ALA A 100 -62.61 -16.87 -0.14
N ARG A 101 -62.69 -15.76 -0.87
CA ARG A 101 -63.96 -15.18 -1.30
C ARG A 101 -63.87 -14.70 -2.75
N SER A 102 -64.63 -15.42 -3.56
CA SER A 102 -65.03 -15.20 -4.94
C SER A 102 -65.69 -13.83 -5.13
N CYS A 103 -65.50 -13.21 -6.31
CA CYS A 103 -66.57 -12.60 -7.12
C CYS A 103 -66.02 -12.18 -8.49
N SER A 104 -66.80 -12.52 -9.52
CA SER A 104 -66.56 -12.37 -10.95
C SER A 104 -67.03 -11.03 -11.51
N SER A 105 -66.61 -10.80 -12.76
CA SER A 105 -67.19 -9.95 -13.82
C SER A 105 -67.10 -8.43 -13.67
N GLN A 106 -66.39 -7.79 -14.61
CA GLN A 106 -67.03 -6.88 -15.58
C GLN A 106 -66.12 -6.65 -16.80
N ASP A 107 -66.69 -6.92 -17.97
CA ASP A 107 -66.20 -6.61 -19.30
C ASP A 107 -66.18 -5.08 -19.54
N THR A 108 -65.20 -4.58 -20.29
CA THR A 108 -65.44 -3.45 -21.22
C THR A 108 -64.47 -3.53 -22.40
N VAL A 109 -65.07 -3.56 -23.58
CA VAL A 109 -64.48 -3.65 -24.93
C VAL A 109 -64.26 -2.22 -25.44
N GLY A 110 -63.15 -1.95 -26.14
CA GLY A 110 -62.86 -0.58 -26.59
C GLY A 110 -61.77 -0.42 -27.64
N LEU A 111 -62.11 -0.81 -28.87
CA LEU A 111 -61.75 -0.19 -30.15
C LEU A 111 -60.31 -0.25 -30.71
N THR A 112 -60.31 -0.44 -32.03
CA THR A 112 -59.31 -0.97 -32.96
C THR A 112 -58.43 0.10 -33.63
N PRO A 113 -57.33 -0.30 -34.30
CA PRO A 113 -56.32 0.58 -34.88
C PRO A 113 -56.61 0.99 -36.33
N VAL A 114 -56.05 2.13 -36.75
CA VAL A 114 -56.11 2.65 -38.13
C VAL A 114 -54.76 2.43 -38.80
N SER A 115 -54.83 1.85 -40.00
CA SER A 115 -53.73 1.35 -40.81
C SER A 115 -52.98 2.42 -41.61
N ASP A 116 -51.75 2.02 -41.93
CA ASP A 116 -50.75 2.54 -42.86
C ASP A 116 -51.26 3.08 -44.20
N THR A 117 -50.61 4.13 -44.72
CA THR A 117 -50.47 4.35 -46.16
C THR A 117 -49.11 4.97 -46.45
N TYR A 118 -48.33 4.19 -47.21
CA TYR A 118 -47.04 4.50 -47.81
C TYR A 118 -47.19 5.50 -48.97
N LEU A 119 -46.17 6.32 -49.23
CA LEU A 119 -45.72 6.88 -50.54
C LEU A 119 -44.59 7.90 -50.22
N SER A 120 -43.31 7.53 -50.34
CA SER A 120 -42.45 7.53 -51.54
C SER A 120 -41.66 8.83 -51.79
N SER A 121 -40.34 8.63 -51.87
CA SER A 121 -39.30 9.26 -52.70
C SER A 121 -38.80 10.69 -52.42
N ASP A 122 -37.53 10.71 -52.01
CA ASP A 122 -36.41 11.47 -52.59
C ASP A 122 -36.44 12.99 -52.59
N SER A 123 -35.63 13.60 -51.71
CA SER A 123 -34.69 14.66 -52.10
C SER A 123 -33.68 15.00 -51.01
N THR A 124 -32.41 14.89 -51.41
CA THR A 124 -31.21 15.62 -50.95
C THR A 124 -31.44 16.82 -50.01
N SER A 125 -30.71 16.90 -48.90
CA SER A 125 -29.87 18.06 -48.51
C SER A 125 -29.51 18.05 -47.01
N SER A 126 -28.31 18.55 -46.73
CA SER A 126 -27.92 19.23 -45.50
C SER A 126 -27.48 18.38 -44.29
N GLY A 127 -26.17 18.12 -44.26
CA GLY A 127 -25.29 18.58 -43.19
C GLY A 127 -25.66 18.28 -41.74
N SER A 128 -24.99 17.29 -41.16
CA SER A 128 -24.38 17.47 -39.83
C SER A 128 -23.04 16.74 -39.87
N GLN A 129 -21.95 17.48 -40.09
CA GLN A 129 -20.64 16.97 -39.69
C GLN A 129 -20.61 17.09 -38.17
N ASP A 130 -20.96 16.01 -37.49
CA ASP A 130 -20.79 15.92 -36.05
C ASP A 130 -19.29 16.07 -35.77
N THR A 131 -18.94 17.22 -35.23
CA THR A 131 -17.64 17.53 -34.68
C THR A 131 -17.32 16.43 -33.68
N VAL A 132 -16.31 15.61 -34.00
CA VAL A 132 -15.65 14.77 -33.02
C VAL A 132 -15.14 15.70 -31.93
N LEU A 133 -15.91 15.83 -30.86
CA LEU A 133 -15.43 16.30 -29.57
C LEU A 133 -14.28 15.36 -29.23
N LEU A 134 -13.07 15.80 -29.58
CA LEU A 134 -11.86 15.34 -28.94
C LEU A 134 -12.10 15.64 -27.47
N SER A 135 -12.63 14.65 -26.73
CA SER A 135 -12.66 14.65 -25.28
C SER A 135 -11.35 15.23 -24.86
N SER A 136 -11.44 16.41 -24.24
CA SER A 136 -10.34 17.29 -23.88
C SER A 136 -9.10 16.46 -23.73
N SER A 137 -8.17 16.61 -24.69
CA SER A 137 -6.90 15.88 -24.70
C SER A 137 -6.50 15.72 -23.26
N GLU A 138 -6.62 14.50 -22.74
CA GLU A 138 -6.00 14.16 -21.48
C GLU A 138 -4.57 14.58 -21.76
N THR A 139 -4.19 15.73 -21.21
CA THR A 139 -2.82 16.24 -21.23
C THR A 139 -2.03 15.00 -20.96
N THR A 140 -1.27 14.51 -21.96
CA THR A 140 -0.81 13.13 -22.03
C THR A 140 0.20 12.95 -20.91
N THR A 141 -0.34 12.80 -19.71
CA THR A 141 0.40 12.92 -18.49
C THR A 141 1.06 11.59 -18.41
N SER A 142 2.37 11.59 -18.48
CA SER A 142 3.16 10.37 -18.50
C SER A 142 3.07 9.58 -17.18
N CYS A 143 2.38 10.14 -16.19
CA CYS A 143 2.13 9.61 -14.86
C CYS A 143 0.81 8.84 -14.79
N ARG A 144 0.77 7.83 -13.92
CA ARG A 144 -0.47 7.13 -13.56
C ARG A 144 -1.34 8.05 -12.72
N SER A 145 -2.66 7.98 -12.93
CA SER A 145 -3.65 8.84 -12.28
C SER A 145 -4.26 8.27 -11.00
N GLN A 146 -4.08 6.97 -10.74
CA GLN A 146 -4.69 6.29 -9.60
C GLN A 146 -3.84 5.16 -9.04
N GLY A 147 -3.96 4.92 -7.74
CA GLY A 147 -3.40 3.76 -7.05
C GLY A 147 -4.19 2.48 -7.25
N TRP A 148 -3.72 1.41 -6.62
CA TRP A 148 -4.38 0.10 -6.69
C TRP A 148 -5.79 0.14 -6.08
N PRO A 149 -6.83 -0.35 -6.79
CA PRO A 149 -8.20 -0.30 -6.29
C PRO A 149 -8.45 -1.34 -5.20
N THR A 150 -9.35 -1.05 -4.25
CA THR A 150 -9.74 -2.01 -3.20
C THR A 150 -10.35 -3.29 -3.78
N LYS A 151 -11.11 -3.17 -4.87
CA LYS A 151 -11.58 -4.28 -5.69
C LYS A 151 -11.16 -4.04 -7.14
N PHE A 152 -10.39 -4.97 -7.70
CA PHE A 152 -10.00 -4.90 -9.11
C PHE A 152 -11.21 -4.98 -10.05
N ILE A 153 -11.30 -4.07 -11.01
CA ILE A 153 -12.34 -4.09 -12.03
C ILE A 153 -11.82 -4.92 -13.21
N VAL A 154 -12.46 -6.06 -13.46
CA VAL A 154 -12.07 -6.92 -14.59
C VAL A 154 -12.34 -6.20 -15.91
N PRO A 155 -11.31 -5.97 -16.75
CA PRO A 155 -11.46 -5.26 -18.01
C PRO A 155 -12.38 -6.04 -18.97
N THR A 156 -12.86 -5.34 -20.00
CA THR A 156 -13.51 -5.99 -21.15
C THR A 156 -12.43 -6.60 -22.03
N PHE A 157 -12.61 -7.86 -22.42
CA PHE A 157 -11.71 -8.57 -23.33
C PHE A 157 -12.10 -8.34 -24.80
N SER A 158 -11.30 -8.85 -25.74
CA SER A 158 -11.67 -8.81 -27.16
C SER A 158 -13.01 -9.50 -27.40
N PHE A 159 -13.74 -9.06 -28.43
CA PHE A 159 -15.08 -9.57 -28.75
C PHE A 159 -15.15 -11.11 -28.79
N ASP A 160 -14.23 -11.76 -29.51
CA ASP A 160 -14.17 -13.22 -29.61
C ASP A 160 -13.90 -13.88 -28.24
N THR A 161 -13.07 -13.24 -27.40
CA THR A 161 -12.76 -13.74 -26.06
C THR A 161 -13.98 -13.63 -25.15
N GLU A 162 -14.70 -12.50 -25.17
CA GLU A 162 -15.94 -12.31 -24.40
C GLU A 162 -17.04 -13.30 -24.80
N LEU A 163 -17.18 -13.58 -26.11
CA LEU A 163 -18.15 -14.56 -26.59
C LEU A 163 -17.85 -15.96 -26.03
N LEU A 164 -16.60 -16.40 -26.13
CA LEU A 164 -16.16 -17.70 -25.61
C LEU A 164 -16.26 -17.78 -24.08
N LEU A 165 -15.98 -16.69 -23.36
CA LEU A 165 -16.16 -16.62 -21.92
C LEU A 165 -17.64 -16.67 -21.52
N SER A 166 -18.52 -16.00 -22.27
CA SER A 166 -19.96 -16.04 -22.08
C SER A 166 -20.51 -17.44 -22.29
N ASP A 167 -20.14 -18.09 -23.40
CA ASP A 167 -20.55 -19.47 -23.68
C ASP A 167 -19.95 -20.47 -22.68
N GLY A 168 -18.70 -20.24 -22.25
CA GLY A 168 -18.07 -20.99 -21.15
C GLY A 168 -18.83 -20.86 -19.83
N ASN A 169 -19.27 -19.65 -19.48
CA ASN A 169 -20.10 -19.41 -18.29
C ASN A 169 -21.47 -20.09 -18.39
N LYS A 170 -22.11 -20.10 -19.57
CA LYS A 170 -23.36 -20.83 -19.79
C LYS A 170 -23.17 -22.34 -19.59
N ALA A 171 -22.09 -22.91 -20.13
CA ALA A 171 -21.75 -24.32 -19.93
C ALA A 171 -21.49 -24.62 -18.44
N TYR A 172 -20.70 -23.78 -17.77
CA TYR A 172 -20.43 -23.91 -16.33
C TYR A 172 -21.71 -23.85 -15.48
N GLN A 173 -22.65 -22.96 -15.80
CA GLN A 173 -23.93 -22.88 -15.10
C GLN A 173 -24.81 -24.11 -15.35
N LYS A 174 -24.74 -24.69 -16.55
CA LYS A 174 -25.55 -25.84 -16.95
C LYS A 174 -25.10 -27.12 -16.26
N ASP A 175 -23.80 -27.40 -16.22
CA ASP A 175 -23.27 -28.70 -15.76
C ASP A 175 -21.92 -28.62 -15.03
N GLY A 176 -21.43 -27.42 -14.72
CA GLY A 176 -20.12 -27.22 -14.08
C GLY A 176 -18.93 -27.37 -15.02
N THR A 177 -19.14 -27.50 -16.33
CA THR A 177 -18.05 -27.60 -17.32
C THR A 177 -17.17 -26.36 -17.27
N LEU A 178 -15.87 -26.57 -17.08
CA LEU A 178 -14.86 -25.52 -17.07
C LEU A 178 -14.35 -25.23 -18.49
N LEU A 179 -14.08 -23.96 -18.76
CA LEU A 179 -13.52 -23.52 -20.04
C LEU A 179 -12.00 -23.72 -20.04
N ASN A 180 -11.53 -24.74 -20.76
CA ASN A 180 -10.10 -24.98 -20.97
C ASN A 180 -9.68 -24.65 -22.41
N ASN A 181 -9.42 -23.37 -22.68
CA ASN A 181 -8.99 -22.89 -23.99
C ASN A 181 -7.72 -22.03 -23.88
N HIS A 182 -6.62 -22.51 -24.48
CA HIS A 182 -5.32 -21.81 -24.43
C HIS A 182 -5.35 -20.44 -25.11
N ARG A 183 -6.08 -20.28 -26.22
CA ARG A 183 -6.18 -18.98 -26.92
C ARG A 183 -6.90 -17.95 -26.05
N VAL A 184 -8.02 -18.34 -25.44
CA VAL A 184 -8.75 -17.50 -24.47
C VAL A 184 -7.85 -17.14 -23.29
N THR A 185 -7.18 -18.13 -22.70
CA THR A 185 -6.26 -17.92 -21.56
C THR A 185 -5.17 -16.90 -21.90
N SER A 186 -4.51 -17.04 -23.06
CA SER A 186 -3.46 -16.10 -23.49
C SER A 186 -3.99 -14.69 -23.72
N SER A 187 -5.18 -14.57 -24.33
CA SER A 187 -5.87 -13.29 -24.57
C SER A 187 -6.19 -12.58 -23.25
N VAL A 188 -6.87 -13.27 -22.33
CA VAL A 188 -7.21 -12.77 -20.99
C VAL A 188 -5.96 -12.31 -20.25
N LEU A 189 -4.88 -13.10 -20.26
CA LEU A 189 -3.64 -12.74 -19.58
C LEU A 189 -2.96 -11.49 -20.17
N GLU A 190 -3.01 -11.26 -21.49
CA GLU A 190 -2.47 -10.02 -22.09
C GLU A 190 -3.25 -8.80 -21.61
N THR A 191 -4.59 -8.81 -21.73
CA THR A 191 -5.44 -7.69 -21.31
C THR A 191 -5.32 -7.41 -19.81
N LEU A 192 -5.25 -8.46 -18.97
CA LEU A 192 -5.02 -8.30 -17.53
C LEU A 192 -3.64 -7.69 -17.25
N ALA A 193 -2.60 -8.10 -17.97
CA ALA A 193 -1.26 -7.54 -17.76
C ALA A 193 -1.18 -6.06 -18.12
N GLU A 194 -1.80 -5.65 -19.23
CA GLU A 194 -1.94 -4.25 -19.62
C GLU A 194 -2.69 -3.45 -18.54
N THR A 195 -3.84 -3.96 -18.10
CA THR A 195 -4.68 -3.30 -17.08
C THR A 195 -3.97 -3.18 -15.73
N ILE A 196 -3.31 -4.26 -15.27
CA ILE A 196 -2.53 -4.26 -14.03
C ILE A 196 -1.39 -3.23 -14.12
N PHE A 197 -0.72 -3.13 -15.27
CA PHE A 197 0.40 -2.22 -15.47
C PHE A 197 0.00 -0.74 -15.38
N CYS A 198 -1.26 -0.40 -15.68
CA CYS A 198 -1.81 0.93 -15.45
C CYS A 198 -1.82 1.34 -13.97
N TYR A 199 -1.85 0.37 -13.04
CA TYR A 199 -1.77 0.62 -11.59
C TYR A 199 -0.35 0.45 -11.05
N THR A 200 0.34 -0.61 -11.45
CA THR A 200 1.70 -0.92 -10.99
C THR A 200 2.43 -1.87 -11.92
N ALA A 201 3.72 -1.59 -12.15
CA ALA A 201 4.59 -2.50 -12.87
C ALA A 201 4.92 -3.79 -12.08
N TYR A 202 4.85 -3.73 -10.75
CA TYR A 202 5.28 -4.80 -9.85
C TYR A 202 4.18 -5.16 -8.84
N PRO A 203 3.07 -5.78 -9.28
CA PRO A 203 2.00 -6.15 -8.38
C PRO A 203 2.48 -7.16 -7.32
N THR A 204 2.03 -6.97 -6.08
CA THR A 204 2.30 -7.89 -4.98
C THR A 204 1.48 -9.18 -5.12
N GLY A 205 1.82 -10.23 -4.37
CA GLY A 205 1.06 -11.48 -4.39
C GLY A 205 -0.42 -11.31 -4.00
N VAL A 206 -0.72 -10.35 -3.12
CA VAL A 206 -2.09 -10.03 -2.69
C VAL A 206 -2.85 -9.26 -3.76
N GLN A 207 -2.19 -8.31 -4.43
CA GLN A 207 -2.77 -7.61 -5.59
C GLN A 207 -3.09 -8.59 -6.72
N ILE A 208 -2.19 -9.53 -7.03
CA ILE A 208 -2.45 -10.58 -8.02
C ILE A 208 -3.64 -11.44 -7.59
N MET A 209 -3.72 -11.83 -6.32
CA MET A 209 -4.87 -12.63 -5.85
C MET A 209 -6.18 -11.87 -5.99
N ASN A 210 -6.20 -10.57 -5.68
CA ASN A 210 -7.38 -9.72 -5.87
C ASN A 210 -7.84 -9.68 -7.33
N VAL A 211 -6.92 -9.65 -8.30
CA VAL A 211 -7.27 -9.77 -9.73
C VAL A 211 -7.93 -11.12 -10.02
N VAL A 212 -7.36 -12.21 -9.50
CA VAL A 212 -7.85 -13.57 -9.73
C VAL A 212 -9.23 -13.78 -9.14
N GLU A 213 -9.47 -13.29 -7.91
CA GLU A 213 -10.77 -13.35 -7.25
C GLU A 213 -11.84 -12.67 -8.09
N MET A 214 -11.58 -11.43 -8.52
CA MET A 214 -12.54 -10.67 -9.34
C MET A 214 -12.73 -11.30 -10.73
N LEU A 215 -11.68 -11.85 -11.33
CA LEU A 215 -11.76 -12.57 -12.61
C LEU A 215 -12.66 -13.80 -12.51
N ILE A 216 -12.49 -14.60 -11.46
CA ILE A 216 -13.24 -15.84 -11.25
C ILE A 216 -14.67 -15.57 -10.76
N GLU A 217 -14.89 -14.48 -10.02
CA GLU A 217 -16.24 -14.00 -9.68
C GLU A 217 -17.02 -13.65 -10.96
N LYS A 218 -16.39 -12.93 -11.90
CA LYS A 218 -17.02 -12.54 -13.19
C LYS A 218 -17.12 -13.70 -14.19
N TYR A 219 -16.13 -14.59 -14.23
CA TYR A 219 -16.08 -15.74 -15.14
C TYR A 219 -15.78 -17.05 -14.39
N PRO A 220 -16.77 -17.63 -13.69
CA PRO A 220 -16.60 -18.86 -12.93
C PRO A 220 -16.13 -20.06 -13.77
N CYS A 221 -16.40 -20.06 -15.07
CA CYS A 221 -15.93 -21.10 -15.99
C CYS A 221 -14.40 -21.19 -16.10
N LEU A 222 -13.65 -20.15 -15.68
CA LEU A 222 -12.19 -20.13 -15.71
C LEU A 222 -11.52 -20.80 -14.50
N LYS A 223 -12.27 -21.26 -13.48
CA LYS A 223 -11.68 -21.94 -12.33
C LYS A 223 -10.78 -23.10 -12.77
N GLU A 224 -9.63 -23.24 -12.14
CA GLU A 224 -8.68 -24.31 -12.48
C GLU A 224 -9.09 -25.63 -11.81
N PRO A 225 -9.17 -26.75 -12.56
CA PRO A 225 -9.48 -28.05 -11.98
C PRO A 225 -8.33 -28.53 -11.07
N GLY A 226 -8.69 -29.15 -9.94
CA GLY A 226 -7.73 -29.78 -9.03
C GLY A 226 -6.99 -28.85 -8.05
N SER A 227 -7.08 -27.53 -8.20
CA SER A 227 -6.60 -26.58 -7.18
C SER A 227 -7.59 -26.48 -6.02
N PHE A 228 -7.11 -26.45 -4.77
CA PHE A 228 -7.95 -26.42 -3.57
C PHE A 228 -8.98 -25.29 -3.55
N ASN A 229 -8.66 -24.14 -4.16
CA ASN A 229 -9.56 -23.00 -4.33
C ASN A 229 -9.94 -22.71 -5.79
N GLY A 230 -9.40 -23.44 -6.77
CA GLY A 230 -9.57 -23.15 -8.20
C GLY A 230 -8.89 -21.87 -8.72
N GLN A 231 -8.04 -21.21 -7.91
CA GLN A 231 -7.45 -19.90 -8.22
C GLN A 231 -5.92 -19.92 -8.36
N TYR A 232 -5.25 -20.90 -7.74
CA TYR A 232 -3.78 -20.90 -7.60
C TYR A 232 -3.03 -20.84 -8.94
N GLY A 233 -3.40 -21.63 -9.96
CA GLY A 233 -2.70 -21.57 -11.24
C GLY A 233 -2.91 -20.25 -11.97
N TRP A 234 -4.07 -19.60 -11.84
CA TRP A 234 -4.26 -18.24 -12.35
C TRP A 234 -3.35 -17.23 -11.66
N GLN A 235 -3.18 -17.33 -10.34
CA GLN A 235 -2.24 -16.50 -9.60
C GLN A 235 -0.81 -16.64 -10.17
N GLN A 236 -0.36 -17.88 -10.42
CA GLN A 236 0.97 -18.10 -11.01
C GLN A 236 1.05 -17.60 -12.46
N ARG A 237 0.04 -17.88 -13.30
CA ARG A 237 -0.02 -17.43 -14.69
C ARG A 237 0.07 -15.91 -14.80
N ILE A 238 -0.67 -15.17 -13.98
CA ILE A 238 -0.60 -13.69 -13.93
C ILE A 238 0.77 -13.22 -13.45
N LYS A 239 1.34 -13.84 -12.39
CA LYS A 239 2.68 -13.51 -11.91
C LYS A 239 3.75 -13.66 -13.00
N TYR A 240 3.74 -14.78 -13.72
CA TYR A 240 4.64 -15.02 -14.85
C TYR A 240 4.37 -14.05 -16.00
N LYS A 241 3.09 -13.83 -16.33
CA LYS A 241 2.69 -12.90 -17.39
C LYS A 241 3.19 -11.49 -17.13
N MET A 242 3.08 -10.97 -15.91
CA MET A 242 3.61 -9.66 -15.54
C MET A 242 5.13 -9.60 -15.68
N GLY A 243 5.84 -10.69 -15.39
CA GLY A 243 7.28 -10.80 -15.67
C GLY A 243 7.60 -10.65 -17.15
N ASN A 244 6.88 -11.38 -18.00
CA ASN A 244 7.02 -11.33 -19.45
C ASN A 244 6.62 -9.97 -20.03
N TYR A 245 5.54 -9.36 -19.52
CA TYR A 245 5.05 -8.06 -19.94
C TYR A 245 6.09 -6.96 -19.66
N ARG A 246 6.71 -6.95 -18.48
CA ARG A 246 7.85 -6.06 -18.19
C ARG A 246 9.04 -6.31 -19.13
N ALA A 247 9.31 -7.54 -19.51
CA ALA A 247 10.40 -7.86 -20.46
C ALA A 247 10.08 -7.36 -21.88
N LYS A 248 8.83 -7.52 -22.33
CA LYS A 248 8.30 -6.98 -23.59
C LYS A 248 8.45 -5.46 -23.63
N LEU A 249 8.05 -4.76 -22.57
CA LEU A 249 8.15 -3.30 -22.50
C LEU A 249 9.59 -2.78 -22.47
N ARG A 250 10.53 -3.48 -21.83
CA ARG A 250 11.96 -3.10 -21.90
C ARG A 250 12.55 -3.23 -23.31
N GLY A 251 11.99 -4.11 -24.15
CA GLY A 251 12.42 -4.31 -25.52
C GLY A 251 11.71 -3.39 -26.53
N SER A 252 10.73 -2.59 -26.09
CA SER A 252 10.06 -1.62 -26.96
C SER A 252 10.82 -0.29 -26.98
N GLN A 253 10.48 0.57 -27.93
CA GLN A 253 11.05 1.92 -28.04
C GLN A 253 10.47 2.90 -27.00
N LEU A 254 9.59 2.43 -26.10
CA LEU A 254 8.99 3.25 -25.06
C LEU A 254 9.92 3.30 -23.85
N SER A 255 10.43 4.49 -23.50
CA SER A 255 11.20 4.65 -22.27
C SER A 255 10.29 4.43 -21.06
N CYS A 256 10.72 3.54 -20.18
CA CYS A 256 10.05 3.24 -18.92
C CYS A 256 11.08 3.22 -17.79
N PRO A 257 11.42 4.39 -17.23
CA PRO A 257 12.49 4.51 -16.23
C PRO A 257 12.31 3.59 -15.01
N GLU A 258 11.07 3.35 -14.56
CA GLU A 258 10.72 2.40 -13.50
C GLU A 258 11.20 0.95 -13.78
N LEU A 259 11.26 0.54 -15.04
CA LEU A 259 11.75 -0.77 -15.45
C LEU A 259 13.26 -0.78 -15.70
N GLU A 260 13.79 0.31 -16.27
CA GLU A 260 15.21 0.48 -16.61
C GLU A 260 16.10 0.49 -15.36
N VAL A 261 15.65 1.14 -14.28
CA VAL A 261 16.44 1.29 -13.05
C VAL A 261 16.76 -0.05 -12.36
N ASN A 262 15.97 -1.09 -12.63
CA ASN A 262 16.17 -2.43 -12.08
C ASN A 262 16.85 -3.41 -13.06
N GLN A 263 17.34 -2.93 -14.21
CA GLN A 263 18.05 -3.78 -15.16
C GLN A 263 19.42 -4.16 -14.59
N LYS A 264 19.72 -5.46 -14.54
CA LYS A 264 21.08 -5.94 -14.24
C LYS A 264 22.00 -5.43 -15.34
N ARG A 265 22.86 -4.47 -15.04
CA ARG A 265 23.98 -4.13 -15.94
C ARG A 265 24.85 -5.37 -16.02
N LYS A 266 25.09 -5.88 -17.24
CA LYS A 266 25.96 -7.04 -17.48
C LYS A 266 27.42 -6.77 -17.13
N THR A 267 27.79 -5.51 -16.89
CA THR A 267 29.15 -5.11 -16.54
C THR A 267 29.38 -5.34 -15.05
N ASN A 268 30.29 -6.26 -14.74
CA ASN A 268 30.78 -6.53 -13.37
C ASN A 268 31.42 -5.32 -12.69
N GLU A 269 31.64 -4.21 -13.40
CA GLU A 269 32.41 -3.07 -12.89
C GLU A 269 31.63 -2.18 -11.93
N ASN A 270 30.30 -2.28 -11.89
CA ASN A 270 29.52 -1.61 -10.85
C ASN A 270 28.35 -2.50 -10.47
N PRO A 271 28.45 -3.32 -9.39
CA PRO A 271 27.27 -3.94 -8.82
C PRO A 271 26.30 -2.81 -8.50
N THR A 272 25.17 -2.77 -9.21
CA THR A 272 24.07 -1.85 -8.90
C THR A 272 23.88 -1.87 -7.37
N PRO A 273 23.90 -0.70 -6.69
CA PRO A 273 23.81 -0.66 -5.23
C PRO A 273 22.69 -1.57 -4.78
N LYS A 274 23.00 -2.46 -3.82
CA LYS A 274 22.28 -3.71 -3.46
C LYS A 274 20.76 -3.60 -3.20
N GLY A 275 20.15 -2.43 -3.28
CA GLY A 275 18.72 -2.23 -3.14
C GLY A 275 17.97 -2.34 -4.47
N PHE A 276 16.97 -3.21 -4.54
CA PHE A 276 15.96 -3.15 -5.61
C PHE A 276 15.22 -1.80 -5.54
N LYS A 277 15.31 -1.02 -6.62
CA LYS A 277 14.70 0.32 -6.79
C LYS A 277 13.31 0.19 -7.40
N ARG A 278 12.36 -0.30 -6.59
CA ARG A 278 10.96 -0.52 -6.96
C ARG A 278 10.03 0.05 -5.89
N PRO A 279 8.77 0.37 -6.20
CA PRO A 279 7.79 0.80 -5.21
C PRO A 279 7.62 -0.24 -4.10
N ARG A 280 7.42 0.24 -2.86
CA ARG A 280 7.23 -0.59 -1.64
C ARG A 280 6.13 -0.06 -0.73
N LYS A 281 5.73 1.19 -0.89
CA LYS A 281 4.82 1.93 -0.01
C LYS A 281 3.61 2.47 -0.79
N ALA A 282 3.22 1.75 -1.85
CA ALA A 282 2.20 2.15 -2.82
C ALA A 282 2.50 3.47 -3.55
N GLU A 283 3.77 3.70 -3.90
CA GLU A 283 4.16 4.79 -4.79
C GLU A 283 3.63 4.51 -6.21
N VAL A 284 2.59 5.25 -6.61
CA VAL A 284 1.93 5.14 -7.92
C VAL A 284 2.88 5.60 -9.02
N ASN A 285 3.49 6.76 -8.80
CA ASN A 285 4.48 7.38 -9.68
C ASN A 285 5.88 7.24 -9.07
N TYR A 286 6.34 6.00 -8.91
CA TYR A 286 7.63 5.70 -8.28
C TYR A 286 8.83 6.31 -9.03
N LEU A 287 8.85 6.19 -10.36
CA LEU A 287 9.86 6.78 -11.23
C LEU A 287 9.24 7.04 -12.62
N PRO A 288 8.45 8.13 -12.77
CA PRO A 288 7.76 8.44 -14.01
C PRO A 288 8.73 8.93 -15.10
N PRO A 289 8.42 8.70 -16.39
CA PRO A 289 9.19 9.27 -17.49
C PRO A 289 9.00 10.79 -17.60
N PHE A 290 9.91 11.45 -18.30
CA PHE A 290 9.82 12.88 -18.55
C PHE A 290 8.56 13.22 -19.37
N PRO A 291 8.00 14.44 -19.20
CA PRO A 291 6.92 14.91 -20.07
C PRO A 291 7.35 14.86 -21.54
N PHE A 292 6.37 14.73 -22.43
CA PHE A 292 6.64 14.67 -23.85
C PHE A 292 7.41 15.92 -24.33
N GLY A 293 8.51 15.70 -25.04
CA GLY A 293 9.38 16.76 -25.57
C GLY A 293 10.41 17.31 -24.58
N GLU A 294 10.36 16.92 -23.30
CA GLU A 294 11.33 17.36 -22.30
C GLU A 294 12.54 16.41 -22.22
N THR A 295 13.73 16.97 -22.00
CA THR A 295 14.98 16.24 -21.77
C THR A 295 15.56 16.59 -20.40
N GLY A 296 16.64 15.92 -19.99
CA GLY A 296 17.31 16.27 -18.73
C GLY A 296 17.83 17.71 -18.74
N GLU A 297 18.33 18.19 -19.88
CA GLU A 297 18.85 19.53 -20.06
C GLU A 297 17.75 20.60 -20.01
N SER A 298 16.59 20.35 -20.63
CA SER A 298 15.47 21.29 -20.58
C SER A 298 14.89 21.39 -19.16
N LEU A 299 14.79 20.27 -18.45
CA LEU A 299 14.31 20.24 -17.06
C LEU A 299 15.33 20.83 -16.07
N GLU A 300 16.63 20.73 -16.34
CA GLU A 300 17.67 21.43 -15.58
C GLU A 300 17.54 22.95 -15.75
N LYS A 301 17.24 23.44 -16.96
CA LYS A 301 16.96 24.87 -17.19
C LYS A 301 15.73 25.33 -16.41
N GLU A 302 14.67 24.53 -16.36
CA GLU A 302 13.48 24.82 -15.54
C GLU A 302 13.80 24.88 -14.04
N ARG A 303 14.67 23.99 -13.54
CA ARG A 303 15.14 24.03 -12.15
C ARG A 303 15.92 25.31 -11.84
N LEU A 304 16.81 25.74 -12.74
CA LEU A 304 17.55 26.99 -12.58
C LEU A 304 16.61 28.20 -12.55
N ASP A 305 15.59 28.21 -13.39
CA ASP A 305 14.58 29.26 -13.38
C ASP A 305 13.75 29.23 -12.08
N LEU A 306 13.38 28.04 -11.59
CA LEU A 306 12.74 27.85 -10.28
C LEU A 306 13.56 28.50 -9.14
N LEU A 307 14.90 28.40 -9.15
CA LEU A 307 15.74 29.07 -8.14
C LEU A 307 15.60 30.60 -8.17
N ASN A 308 15.38 31.20 -9.33
CA ASN A 308 15.10 32.62 -9.46
C ASN A 308 13.70 32.96 -8.95
N GLU A 309 12.70 32.11 -9.21
CA GLU A 309 11.32 32.29 -8.78
C GLU A 309 11.17 32.26 -7.25
N ILE A 310 11.93 31.40 -6.54
CA ILE A 310 11.91 31.31 -5.08
C ILE A 310 12.32 32.64 -4.40
N ARG A 311 13.15 33.45 -5.07
CA ARG A 311 13.62 34.74 -4.54
C ARG A 311 12.59 35.86 -4.66
N LYS A 312 11.56 35.67 -5.49
CA LYS A 312 10.53 36.67 -5.78
C LYS A 312 9.37 36.55 -4.78
N LYS A 313 8.76 37.69 -4.45
CA LYS A 313 7.59 37.73 -3.56
C LYS A 313 6.32 37.28 -4.31
N ASN A 314 5.41 36.60 -3.61
CA ASN A 314 4.11 36.15 -4.11
C ASN A 314 4.14 35.14 -5.29
N ASN A 315 5.23 34.39 -5.47
CA ASN A 315 5.39 33.46 -6.60
C ASN A 315 4.99 32.01 -6.31
N LYS A 316 4.11 31.78 -5.32
CA LYS A 316 3.71 30.43 -4.91
C LYS A 316 3.13 29.59 -6.06
N ASN A 317 2.29 30.19 -6.90
CA ASN A 317 1.67 29.48 -8.03
C ASN A 317 2.71 29.08 -9.08
N ILE A 318 3.58 30.01 -9.47
CA ILE A 318 4.67 29.75 -10.45
C ILE A 318 5.63 28.69 -9.92
N ILE A 319 5.97 28.74 -8.62
CA ILE A 319 6.78 27.72 -7.95
C ILE A 319 6.07 26.37 -8.04
N GLY A 320 4.78 26.29 -7.72
CA GLY A 320 3.99 25.06 -7.79
C GLY A 320 3.97 24.45 -9.20
N GLU A 321 3.73 25.27 -10.22
CA GLU A 321 3.75 24.87 -11.64
C GLU A 321 5.13 24.33 -12.06
N LYS A 322 6.21 25.05 -11.71
CA LYS A 322 7.58 24.61 -12.00
C LYS A 322 7.95 23.34 -11.25
N MET A 323 7.54 23.22 -9.99
CA MET A 323 7.72 22.01 -9.18
C MET A 323 6.98 20.83 -9.82
N GLU A 324 5.76 21.01 -10.31
CA GLU A 324 5.03 19.97 -11.04
C GLU A 324 5.73 19.58 -12.34
N LYS A 325 6.13 20.56 -13.16
CA LYS A 325 6.83 20.32 -14.43
C LYS A 325 8.14 19.54 -14.25
N THR A 326 8.86 19.79 -13.16
CA THR A 326 10.15 19.15 -12.85
C THR A 326 10.07 17.89 -11.99
N PHE A 327 8.86 17.38 -11.71
CA PHE A 327 8.64 16.23 -10.83
C PHE A 327 9.40 14.96 -11.24
N SER A 328 9.31 14.57 -12.50
CA SER A 328 9.97 13.36 -13.02
C SER A 328 11.49 13.46 -12.98
N TYR A 329 12.04 14.66 -13.17
CA TYR A 329 13.47 14.93 -13.06
C TYR A 329 13.95 14.85 -11.61
N ARG A 330 13.28 15.53 -10.67
CA ARG A 330 13.54 15.37 -9.22
C ARG A 330 13.48 13.91 -8.79
N ARG A 331 12.44 13.19 -9.21
CA ARG A 331 12.26 11.78 -8.83
C ARG A 331 13.36 10.90 -9.39
N THR A 332 13.86 11.23 -10.58
CA THR A 332 15.03 10.57 -11.17
C THR A 332 16.27 10.74 -10.30
N GLU A 333 16.58 11.95 -9.84
CA GLU A 333 17.73 12.20 -8.94
C GLU A 333 17.59 11.41 -7.63
N VAL A 334 16.43 11.50 -6.97
CA VAL A 334 16.19 10.79 -5.70
C VAL A 334 16.35 9.28 -5.85
N VAL A 335 15.76 8.69 -6.90
CA VAL A 335 15.73 7.23 -7.06
C VAL A 335 17.02 6.70 -7.68
N LYS A 336 17.60 7.38 -8.68
CA LYS A 336 18.80 6.90 -9.38
C LYS A 336 20.07 7.26 -8.62
N ASP A 337 20.21 8.49 -8.14
CA ASP A 337 21.47 8.99 -7.61
C ASP A 337 21.54 8.86 -6.08
N CYS A 338 20.38 8.80 -5.41
CA CYS A 338 20.27 8.63 -3.95
C CYS A 338 21.16 9.64 -3.19
N PRO A 339 21.02 10.96 -3.46
CA PRO A 339 21.84 11.99 -2.84
C PRO A 339 21.62 12.08 -1.32
N ALA A 340 22.60 12.64 -0.61
CA ALA A 340 22.42 13.03 0.78
C ALA A 340 21.31 14.10 0.90
N VAL A 341 20.56 14.10 2.01
CA VAL A 341 19.42 15.00 2.19
C VAL A 341 19.83 16.47 2.07
N LYS A 342 20.99 16.83 2.64
CA LYS A 342 21.54 18.18 2.56
C LYS A 342 21.79 18.62 1.11
N ASP A 343 22.51 17.81 0.34
CA ASP A 343 22.85 18.12 -1.06
C ASP A 343 21.59 18.24 -1.92
N PHE A 344 20.60 17.38 -1.67
CA PHE A 344 19.33 17.43 -2.37
C PHE A 344 18.51 18.68 -2.01
N MET A 345 18.54 19.10 -0.74
CA MET A 345 17.91 20.33 -0.28
C MET A 345 18.53 21.58 -0.91
N GLU A 346 19.86 21.60 -1.10
CA GLU A 346 20.55 22.68 -1.80
C GLU A 346 20.15 22.75 -3.29
N ARG A 347 19.94 21.61 -3.95
CA ARG A 347 19.47 21.57 -5.35
C ARG A 347 17.99 21.95 -5.52
N TRP A 348 17.14 21.53 -4.58
CA TRP A 348 15.68 21.66 -4.66
C TRP A 348 15.06 22.35 -3.42
N PRO A 349 15.49 23.57 -3.06
CA PRO A 349 15.07 24.22 -1.82
C PRO A 349 13.55 24.49 -1.77
N ALA A 350 12.89 24.70 -2.92
CA ALA A 350 11.43 24.87 -2.99
C ALA A 350 10.64 23.66 -2.47
N LEU A 351 11.21 22.45 -2.56
CA LEU A 351 10.54 21.24 -2.08
C LEU A 351 10.34 21.28 -0.56
N PHE A 352 11.27 21.89 0.17
CA PHE A 352 11.37 21.84 1.63
C PHE A 352 10.53 22.94 2.29
N CYS A 353 9.27 23.02 1.87
CA CYS A 353 8.22 23.74 2.55
C CYS A 353 6.98 22.83 2.67
N GLU A 354 6.14 23.09 3.66
CA GLU A 354 5.00 22.20 3.96
C GLU A 354 4.07 22.00 2.75
N SER A 355 3.79 23.05 1.97
CA SER A 355 2.93 22.95 0.79
C SER A 355 3.53 22.09 -0.31
N GLU A 356 4.83 22.24 -0.62
CA GLU A 356 5.45 21.46 -1.69
C GLU A 356 5.76 20.02 -1.27
N ILE A 357 6.04 19.75 0.00
CA ILE A 357 6.11 18.38 0.51
C ILE A 357 4.76 17.66 0.36
N LYS A 358 3.65 18.33 0.72
CA LYS A 358 2.28 17.79 0.54
C LYS A 358 1.96 17.55 -0.95
N ASN A 359 2.31 18.51 -1.81
CA ASN A 359 2.12 18.37 -3.26
C ASN A 359 2.98 17.25 -3.85
N GLU A 360 4.24 17.11 -3.43
CA GLU A 360 5.13 16.05 -3.91
C GLU A 360 4.63 14.67 -3.51
N PHE A 361 4.16 14.52 -2.27
CA PHE A 361 3.49 13.31 -1.83
C PHE A 361 2.29 12.97 -2.72
N ARG A 362 1.46 13.96 -3.06
CA ARG A 362 0.32 13.79 -3.98
C ARG A 362 0.78 13.38 -5.39
N ARG A 363 1.85 13.98 -5.92
CA ARG A 363 2.42 13.59 -7.23
C ARG A 363 2.88 12.12 -7.23
N ILE A 364 3.44 11.64 -6.12
CA ILE A 364 3.92 10.25 -5.96
C ILE A 364 2.78 9.24 -5.77
N THR A 365 1.77 9.59 -4.96
CA THR A 365 0.77 8.62 -4.45
C THR A 365 -0.64 8.82 -5.00
N THR A 366 -0.90 9.94 -5.67
CA THR A 366 -2.23 10.45 -6.09
C THR A 366 -3.18 10.78 -4.92
N ILE A 367 -2.69 10.82 -3.68
CA ILE A 367 -3.48 11.06 -2.47
C ILE A 367 -3.16 12.44 -1.86
N SER A 368 -4.19 13.12 -1.35
CA SER A 368 -4.01 14.35 -0.56
C SER A 368 -3.51 14.01 0.85
N LEU A 369 -2.23 14.26 1.11
CA LEU A 369 -1.56 13.93 2.36
C LEU A 369 -2.32 14.43 3.59
N GLU A 370 -2.53 15.76 3.67
CA GLU A 370 -3.18 16.42 4.80
C GLU A 370 -4.61 15.96 5.03
N ARG A 371 -5.43 16.08 3.99
CA ARG A 371 -6.84 15.75 4.05
C ARG A 371 -7.05 14.30 4.48
N THR A 372 -6.42 13.35 3.79
CA THR A 372 -6.67 11.93 4.01
C THR A 372 -6.17 11.48 5.38
N PHE A 373 -4.98 11.92 5.79
CA PHE A 373 -4.42 11.58 7.10
C PHE A 373 -5.30 12.09 8.25
N LEU A 374 -5.69 13.37 8.21
CA LEU A 374 -6.47 13.99 9.28
C LEU A 374 -7.90 13.44 9.33
N GLU A 375 -8.58 13.30 8.19
CA GLU A 375 -9.92 12.70 8.13
C GLU A 375 -9.92 11.28 8.73
N LYS A 376 -8.92 10.46 8.40
CA LYS A 376 -8.82 9.09 8.95
C LYS A 376 -8.40 9.05 10.40
N LEU A 377 -7.45 9.90 10.82
CA LEU A 377 -7.04 10.00 12.22
C LEU A 377 -8.26 10.37 13.10
N ASP A 378 -9.00 11.42 12.71
CA ASP A 378 -10.18 11.87 13.43
C ASP A 378 -11.28 10.81 13.44
N PHE A 379 -11.52 10.15 12.29
CA PHE A 379 -12.49 9.06 12.17
C PHE A 379 -12.20 7.90 13.15
N TYR A 380 -10.93 7.50 13.30
CA TYR A 380 -10.55 6.42 14.20
C TYR A 380 -10.28 6.86 15.64
N THR A 381 -10.16 8.16 15.92
CA THR A 381 -9.82 8.71 17.24
C THR A 381 -10.73 8.18 18.37
N PRO A 382 -12.07 8.19 18.26
CA PRO A 382 -12.93 7.68 19.33
C PRO A 382 -12.64 6.23 19.70
N LYS A 383 -12.44 5.36 18.70
CA LYS A 383 -12.11 3.94 18.94
C LYS A 383 -10.69 3.76 19.45
N LEU A 384 -9.73 4.56 18.97
CA LEU A 384 -8.36 4.56 19.49
C LEU A 384 -8.34 4.91 20.98
N LEU A 385 -9.05 5.97 21.40
CA LEU A 385 -9.16 6.37 22.80
C LEU A 385 -9.74 5.25 23.67
N ALA A 386 -10.84 4.62 23.24
CA ALA A 386 -11.40 3.48 23.96
C ALA A 386 -10.41 2.30 24.09
N LEU A 387 -9.65 2.00 23.04
CA LEU A 387 -8.59 0.97 23.09
C LEU A 387 -7.42 1.36 24.00
N PHE A 388 -7.09 2.64 24.08
CA PHE A 388 -6.04 3.19 24.93
C PHE A 388 -6.40 3.09 26.41
N GLU A 389 -7.65 3.39 26.78
CA GLU A 389 -8.15 3.26 28.15
C GLU A 389 -8.13 1.81 28.65
N MET A 390 -8.45 0.85 27.77
CA MET A 390 -8.42 -0.58 28.09
C MET A 390 -7.00 -1.16 28.16
N LYS A 391 -5.97 -0.39 27.77
CA LYS A 391 -4.59 -0.91 27.72
C LYS A 391 -4.03 -1.06 29.13
N GLY A 392 -3.69 -2.30 29.49
CA GLY A 392 -2.98 -2.63 30.74
C GLY A 392 -1.45 -2.58 30.64
N GLY A 393 -0.79 -2.88 31.77
CA GLY A 393 0.67 -3.00 31.87
C GLY A 393 1.45 -1.69 31.75
N VAL A 394 2.76 -1.79 31.50
CA VAL A 394 3.68 -0.64 31.42
C VAL A 394 3.28 0.35 30.32
N ALA A 395 2.84 -0.16 29.15
CA ALA A 395 2.34 0.69 28.07
C ALA A 395 1.05 1.43 28.49
N GLY A 396 0.15 0.74 29.21
CA GLY A 396 -1.07 1.35 29.74
C GLY A 396 -0.81 2.48 30.72
N ILE A 397 0.20 2.34 31.61
CA ILE A 397 0.60 3.41 32.54
C ILE A 397 1.05 4.66 31.76
N ARG A 398 1.93 4.49 30.77
CA ARG A 398 2.41 5.59 29.91
C ARG A 398 1.26 6.28 29.18
N ILE A 399 0.35 5.49 28.61
CA ILE A 399 -0.83 6.00 27.90
C ILE A 399 -1.73 6.80 28.84
N ARG A 400 -2.03 6.30 30.04
CA ARG A 400 -2.88 7.03 31.00
C ARG A 400 -2.30 8.40 31.35
N HIS A 401 -0.99 8.49 31.62
CA HIS A 401 -0.34 9.78 31.87
C HIS A 401 -0.51 10.77 30.71
N LEU A 402 -0.43 10.30 29.46
CA LEU A 402 -0.68 11.13 28.28
C LEU A 402 -2.16 11.54 28.16
N LEU A 403 -3.11 10.62 28.43
CA LEU A 403 -4.54 10.93 28.41
C LEU A 403 -4.95 11.89 29.54
N ASP A 404 -4.36 11.77 30.72
CA ASP A 404 -4.62 12.67 31.85
C ASP A 404 -4.23 14.11 31.49
N SER A 405 -3.14 14.31 30.73
CA SER A 405 -2.74 15.64 30.26
C SER A 405 -3.75 16.28 29.31
N LEU A 406 -4.50 15.46 28.55
CA LEU A 406 -5.59 15.94 27.69
C LEU A 406 -6.78 16.41 28.51
N SER A 407 -7.11 15.72 29.61
CA SER A 407 -8.26 16.08 30.47
C SER A 407 -8.07 17.38 31.26
N GLN A 408 -6.81 17.81 31.46
CA GLN A 408 -6.45 19.01 32.21
C GLN A 408 -6.38 20.27 31.34
N GLN A 409 -6.27 20.10 30.01
CA GLN A 409 -6.18 21.20 29.05
C GLN A 409 -7.53 21.42 28.37
N GLU A 410 -7.71 22.58 27.76
CA GLU A 410 -8.83 22.82 26.85
C GLU A 410 -8.74 21.83 25.68
N ASP A 411 -9.83 21.09 25.38
CA ASP A 411 -9.85 20.03 24.36
C ASP A 411 -9.78 20.61 22.94
N ARG A 412 -8.61 21.18 22.62
CA ARG A 412 -8.29 21.64 21.28
C ARG A 412 -8.02 20.43 20.40
N LEU A 413 -8.56 20.50 19.19
CA LEU A 413 -8.51 19.41 18.23
C LEU A 413 -7.05 18.99 17.94
N GLU A 414 -6.15 19.96 17.82
CA GLU A 414 -4.72 19.75 17.59
C GLU A 414 -4.05 19.02 18.75
N ASP A 415 -4.31 19.43 20.00
CA ASP A 415 -3.72 18.79 21.19
C ASP A 415 -4.21 17.35 21.33
N ARG A 416 -5.49 17.11 21.05
CA ARG A 416 -6.07 15.76 21.02
C ARG A 416 -5.39 14.87 19.99
N ARG A 417 -5.16 15.36 18.77
CA ARG A 417 -4.45 14.60 17.72
C ARG A 417 -3.01 14.28 18.15
N ASP A 418 -2.31 15.23 18.75
CA ASP A 418 -0.94 15.06 19.23
C ASP A 418 -0.87 13.99 20.34
N VAL A 419 -1.79 14.03 21.31
CA VAL A 419 -1.91 13.02 22.37
C VAL A 419 -2.24 11.64 21.78
N VAL A 420 -3.18 11.57 20.84
CA VAL A 420 -3.54 10.29 20.18
C VAL A 420 -2.35 9.68 19.45
N ILE A 421 -1.53 10.49 18.76
CA ILE A 421 -0.30 10.01 18.11
C ILE A 421 0.70 9.48 19.15
N ARG A 422 0.98 10.22 20.23
CA ARG A 422 1.89 9.75 21.29
C ARG A 422 1.40 8.46 21.96
N CYS A 423 0.11 8.38 22.22
CA CYS A 423 -0.53 7.17 22.75
C CYS A 423 -0.44 6.01 21.76
N LEU A 424 -0.60 6.25 20.46
CA LEU A 424 -0.48 5.22 19.42
C LEU A 424 0.92 4.59 19.41
N LEU A 425 2.00 5.39 19.47
CA LEU A 425 3.37 4.85 19.57
C LEU A 425 3.51 3.92 20.78
N SER A 426 3.08 4.40 21.95
CA SER A 426 3.12 3.61 23.19
C SER A 426 2.24 2.34 23.12
N PHE A 427 1.07 2.42 22.48
CA PHE A 427 0.15 1.30 22.32
C PHE A 427 0.72 0.21 21.42
N LEU A 428 1.43 0.62 20.36
CA LEU A 428 2.19 -0.24 19.46
C LEU A 428 3.49 -0.75 20.09
N GLY A 429 3.78 -0.41 21.35
CA GLY A 429 4.97 -0.85 22.07
C GLY A 429 6.26 -0.29 21.49
N GLU A 430 6.18 0.84 20.79
CA GLU A 430 7.31 1.56 20.22
C GLU A 430 7.60 2.78 21.11
N SER A 431 8.88 3.17 21.21
CA SER A 431 9.31 4.29 22.06
C SER A 431 9.04 5.61 21.34
N ALA A 432 8.36 6.53 22.02
CA ALA A 432 8.07 7.85 21.48
C ALA A 432 9.36 8.64 21.24
N GLU A 433 10.34 8.43 22.11
CA GLU A 433 11.67 9.03 22.11
C GLU A 433 12.51 8.59 20.91
N GLU A 434 12.15 7.55 20.16
CA GLU A 434 12.83 7.22 18.91
C GLU A 434 12.43 8.17 17.77
N LEU A 435 11.26 8.82 17.86
CA LEU A 435 10.75 9.76 16.85
C LEU A 435 10.73 11.20 17.33
N ILE A 436 10.29 11.41 18.57
CA ILE A 436 9.91 12.71 19.12
C ILE A 436 10.94 13.10 20.18
N GLU A 437 11.40 14.34 20.12
CA GLU A 437 12.26 14.96 21.12
C GLU A 437 11.58 16.22 21.65
N ASP A 438 11.18 16.19 22.92
CA ASP A 438 10.54 17.32 23.57
C ASP A 438 11.59 18.15 24.30
N HIS A 439 11.63 19.45 24.02
CA HIS A 439 12.45 20.43 24.72
C HIS A 439 11.56 21.55 25.26
N GLN A 440 11.75 21.87 26.53
CA GLN A 440 11.01 22.92 27.20
C GLN A 440 11.94 24.10 27.50
N ASP A 441 11.55 25.30 27.09
CA ASP A 441 12.28 26.55 27.35
C ASP A 441 13.74 26.57 26.86
N VAL A 442 14.02 25.77 25.81
CA VAL A 442 15.32 25.73 25.14
C VAL A 442 15.21 26.41 23.77
N SER A 443 16.19 27.25 23.44
CA SER A 443 16.25 27.86 22.11
C SER A 443 16.74 26.87 21.07
N ARG A 444 16.26 27.03 19.83
CA ARG A 444 16.69 26.21 18.69
C ARG A 444 18.22 26.20 18.52
N ASP A 445 18.88 27.33 18.74
CA ASP A 445 20.34 27.45 18.57
C ASP A 445 21.13 26.61 19.59
N MET A 446 20.58 26.35 20.78
CA MET A 446 21.24 25.53 21.81
C MET A 446 21.24 24.03 21.48
N ILE A 447 20.28 23.56 20.67
CA ILE A 447 20.13 22.14 20.34
C ILE A 447 20.62 21.78 18.93
N LYS A 448 20.99 22.78 18.11
CA LYS A 448 21.48 22.54 16.74
C LYS A 448 22.64 21.55 16.67
N ASP A 449 23.53 21.57 17.65
CA ASP A 449 24.69 20.68 17.69
C ASP A 449 24.30 19.20 17.91
N THR A 450 23.11 18.92 18.47
CA THR A 450 22.62 17.55 18.65
C THR A 450 22.11 16.94 17.34
N PHE A 451 21.74 17.78 16.36
CA PHE A 451 21.08 17.34 15.13
C PHE A 451 21.97 16.42 14.30
N ALA A 452 23.27 16.64 14.28
CA ALA A 452 24.23 15.81 13.51
C ALA A 452 24.14 14.31 13.83
N SER A 453 23.68 13.94 15.04
CA SER A 453 23.50 12.53 15.45
C SER A 453 22.14 11.94 15.07
N HIS A 454 21.19 12.76 14.61
CA HIS A 454 19.81 12.37 14.33
C HIS A 454 19.63 11.87 12.89
N VAL A 455 19.19 10.62 12.75
CA VAL A 455 18.84 10.04 11.45
C VAL A 455 17.47 10.55 10.97
N MET A 456 16.48 10.56 11.85
CA MET A 456 15.12 11.03 11.59
C MET A 456 14.44 11.38 12.91
N LYS A 457 14.10 12.65 13.12
CA LYS A 457 13.56 13.15 14.38
C LYS A 457 12.55 14.27 14.16
N ILE A 458 11.54 14.33 15.01
CA ILE A 458 10.63 15.46 15.20
C ILE A 458 11.01 16.11 16.53
N ILE A 459 11.37 17.38 16.49
CA ILE A 459 11.77 18.14 17.67
C ILE A 459 10.65 19.11 18.00
N VAL A 460 10.11 19.00 19.20
CA VAL A 460 9.02 19.85 19.72
C VAL A 460 9.63 20.80 20.74
N LEU A 461 9.66 22.09 20.39
CA LEU A 461 10.12 23.17 21.24
C LEU A 461 8.92 23.84 21.88
N SER A 462 8.69 23.63 23.18
CA SER A 462 7.61 24.28 23.92
C SER A 462 8.13 25.44 24.76
N ARG A 463 7.34 26.52 24.85
CA ARG A 463 7.64 27.70 25.69
C ARG A 463 6.66 27.81 26.86
N SER A 464 7.15 28.14 28.04
CA SER A 464 6.33 28.54 29.19
C SER A 464 5.59 29.85 28.87
N VAL A 465 4.33 29.93 29.29
CA VAL A 465 3.29 30.87 28.82
C VAL A 465 3.44 32.30 29.35
N GLU A 466 4.63 32.92 29.31
CA GLU A 466 4.75 34.34 29.67
C GLU A 466 4.45 35.29 28.51
N GLU A 467 4.41 34.80 27.26
CA GLU A 467 4.10 35.60 26.07
C GLU A 467 2.77 35.14 25.45
N GLU A 468 1.72 35.95 25.61
CA GLU A 468 0.34 35.66 25.15
C GLU A 468 0.19 35.43 23.63
N ASP A 469 1.20 35.75 22.81
CA ASP A 469 1.07 35.79 21.33
C ASP A 469 1.99 34.82 20.56
N ALA A 470 2.79 33.99 21.24
CA ALA A 470 3.62 33.00 20.57
C ALA A 470 2.86 31.68 20.38
N SER A 471 2.93 31.07 19.19
CA SER A 471 2.52 29.68 19.01
C SER A 471 3.21 28.83 20.09
N ARG A 472 2.44 28.20 20.99
CA ARG A 472 2.92 27.50 22.19
C ARG A 472 4.09 26.54 21.94
N SER A 473 4.15 25.97 20.74
CA SER A 473 5.25 25.11 20.33
C SER A 473 5.71 25.40 18.89
N ASP A 474 7.02 25.40 18.68
CA ASP A 474 7.62 25.26 17.35
C ASP A 474 8.00 23.79 17.15
N VAL A 475 7.78 23.27 15.95
CA VAL A 475 8.05 21.85 15.64
C VAL A 475 8.89 21.75 14.38
N ILE A 476 10.01 21.05 14.51
CA ILE A 476 11.07 20.94 13.50
C ILE A 476 11.22 19.46 13.10
N ILE A 477 11.48 19.21 11.82
CA ILE A 477 11.82 17.88 11.32
C ILE A 477 13.30 17.87 10.93
N VAL A 478 14.04 16.92 11.50
CA VAL A 478 15.46 16.68 11.20
C VAL A 478 15.61 15.32 10.54
N ILE A 479 16.26 15.27 9.38
CA ILE A 479 16.59 14.03 8.66
C ILE A 479 18.06 14.09 8.26
N GLU A 480 18.82 13.03 8.55
CA GLU A 480 20.26 12.96 8.25
C GLU A 480 21.02 14.18 8.79
N GLY A 481 20.72 14.56 10.03
CA GLY A 481 21.24 15.75 10.71
C GLY A 481 20.92 17.09 10.05
N THR A 482 20.06 17.11 9.04
CA THR A 482 19.65 18.30 8.31
C THR A 482 18.24 18.70 8.72
N GLU A 483 18.05 19.99 9.03
CA GLU A 483 16.73 20.55 9.28
C GLU A 483 15.96 20.66 7.96
N VAL A 484 15.01 19.76 7.72
CA VAL A 484 14.29 19.67 6.45
C VAL A 484 13.00 20.50 6.45
N LEU A 485 12.37 20.69 7.61
CA LEU A 485 11.18 21.53 7.75
C LEU A 485 11.18 22.21 9.12
N LEU A 486 10.76 23.47 9.12
CA LEU A 486 10.69 24.36 10.28
C LEU A 486 9.24 24.84 10.44
N GLY A 487 8.78 25.05 11.67
CA GLY A 487 7.49 25.70 11.89
C GLY A 487 6.26 24.83 11.59
N CYS A 488 6.30 23.51 11.83
CA CYS A 488 5.16 22.62 11.59
C CYS A 488 3.95 22.89 12.51
N LYS A 489 4.04 23.83 13.46
CA LYS A 489 3.02 24.25 14.45
C LYS A 489 2.67 23.23 15.52
N ASN A 490 2.53 21.95 15.18
CA ASN A 490 2.20 20.87 16.11
C ASN A 490 2.79 19.52 15.66
N LEU A 491 2.75 18.52 16.55
CA LEU A 491 3.34 17.21 16.29
C LEU A 491 2.61 16.48 15.16
N THR A 492 1.29 16.61 15.06
CA THR A 492 0.49 15.97 14.02
C THR A 492 0.90 16.41 12.62
N ASN A 493 1.02 17.72 12.40
CA ASN A 493 1.48 18.29 11.13
C ASN A 493 2.94 17.90 10.83
N ALA A 494 3.78 17.74 11.86
CA ALA A 494 5.14 17.25 11.69
C ALA A 494 5.18 15.76 11.29
N CYS A 495 4.39 14.89 11.92
CA CYS A 495 4.25 13.48 11.51
C CYS A 495 3.75 13.37 10.06
N LEU A 496 2.77 14.20 9.71
CA LEU A 496 2.23 14.29 8.36
C LEU A 496 3.28 14.72 7.35
N SER A 497 3.97 15.83 7.62
CA SER A 497 5.01 16.35 6.74
C SER A 497 6.20 15.41 6.65
N LEU A 498 6.52 14.68 7.72
CA LEU A 498 7.54 13.63 7.74
C LEU A 498 7.15 12.47 6.80
N MET A 499 5.88 12.05 6.77
CA MET A 499 5.40 11.10 5.76
C MET A 499 5.63 11.63 4.34
N GLY A 500 5.34 12.92 4.11
CA GLY A 500 5.66 13.59 2.86
C GLY A 500 7.15 13.50 2.51
N CYS A 501 8.05 13.89 3.43
CA CYS A 501 9.50 13.81 3.25
C CYS A 501 9.97 12.38 2.95
N ILE A 502 9.47 11.37 3.67
CA ILE A 502 9.84 9.96 3.46
C ILE A 502 9.49 9.47 2.05
N TYR A 503 8.37 9.91 1.49
CA TYR A 503 7.99 9.56 0.13
C TYR A 503 8.82 10.36 -0.89
N SER A 504 8.89 11.68 -0.73
CA SER A 504 9.65 12.59 -1.60
C SER A 504 11.11 12.18 -1.75
N LEU A 505 11.76 11.84 -0.63
CA LEU A 505 13.17 11.46 -0.55
C LEU A 505 13.40 9.93 -0.66
N ASN A 506 12.35 9.14 -0.90
CA ASN A 506 12.43 7.69 -1.03
C ASN A 506 13.10 6.97 0.17
N LEU A 507 12.85 7.46 1.39
CA LEU A 507 13.46 6.93 2.61
C LEU A 507 12.78 5.64 3.08
N SER A 508 13.54 4.80 3.80
CA SER A 508 12.96 3.65 4.51
C SER A 508 12.40 4.09 5.86
N TYR A 509 11.36 3.41 6.35
CA TYR A 509 10.86 3.65 7.70
C TYR A 509 11.90 3.25 8.75
N PRO A 510 12.04 4.00 9.87
CA PRO A 510 12.88 3.60 10.97
C PRO A 510 12.48 2.20 11.50
N PRO A 511 13.39 1.22 11.56
CA PRO A 511 13.03 -0.16 11.94
C PRO A 511 12.36 -0.28 13.31
N LYS A 512 12.71 0.61 14.24
CA LYS A 512 12.16 0.67 15.60
C LYS A 512 10.74 1.24 15.68
N LEU A 513 10.28 1.88 14.60
CA LEU A 513 8.97 2.54 14.49
C LEU A 513 8.11 1.94 13.37
N ARG A 514 8.46 0.72 12.93
CA ARG A 514 7.86 0.10 11.73
C ARG A 514 6.34 0.00 11.80
N ASN A 515 5.76 -0.28 12.97
CA ASN A 515 4.32 -0.44 13.11
C ASN A 515 3.62 0.92 13.09
N THR A 516 4.21 1.95 13.73
CA THR A 516 3.66 3.32 13.71
C THR A 516 3.60 3.86 12.28
N PHE A 517 4.71 3.77 11.54
CA PHE A 517 4.74 4.22 10.14
C PHE A 517 3.84 3.35 9.24
N GLU A 518 3.67 2.06 9.54
CA GLU A 518 2.70 1.23 8.84
C GLU A 518 1.25 1.63 9.13
N VAL A 519 0.91 2.04 10.36
CA VAL A 519 -0.41 2.62 10.68
C VAL A 519 -0.64 3.91 9.91
N PHE A 520 0.35 4.81 9.90
CA PHE A 520 0.28 6.07 9.14
C PHE A 520 0.04 5.80 7.65
N GLN A 521 0.83 4.91 7.05
CA GLN A 521 0.69 4.54 5.64
C GLN A 521 -0.65 3.85 5.36
N LYS A 522 -0.96 2.76 6.06
CA LYS A 522 -2.01 1.83 5.62
C LYS A 522 -3.39 2.18 6.17
N ILE A 523 -3.45 2.72 7.39
CA ILE A 523 -4.73 3.04 8.05
C ILE A 523 -5.08 4.51 7.83
N PHE A 524 -4.14 5.44 8.09
CA PHE A 524 -4.43 6.87 7.98
C PHE A 524 -4.34 7.41 6.54
N LEU A 525 -3.48 6.83 5.70
CA LEU A 525 -3.35 7.24 4.29
C LEU A 525 -4.01 6.26 3.30
N GLY A 526 -4.44 5.08 3.76
CA GLY A 526 -5.07 4.07 2.89
C GLY A 526 -4.13 3.48 1.83
N LEU A 527 -2.82 3.63 1.98
CA LEU A 527 -1.82 3.17 1.01
C LEU A 527 -1.40 1.73 1.29
N ASP A 528 -1.55 0.83 0.31
CA ASP A 528 -1.26 -0.61 0.47
C ASP A 528 -2.11 -1.31 1.57
N ALA A 529 -3.38 -0.92 1.68
CA ALA A 529 -4.31 -1.42 2.70
C ALA A 529 -4.85 -2.85 2.46
N LEU A 530 -4.34 -3.58 1.47
CA LEU A 530 -4.73 -4.98 1.21
C LEU A 530 -4.08 -5.98 2.17
N LYS A 531 -2.96 -5.61 2.80
CA LYS A 531 -2.24 -6.46 3.74
C LYS A 531 -1.63 -5.63 4.85
N PHE A 532 -1.71 -6.11 6.08
CA PHE A 532 -1.10 -5.49 7.25
C PHE A 532 -0.14 -6.49 7.92
N SER A 533 0.88 -6.00 8.62
CA SER A 533 1.63 -6.82 9.57
C SER A 533 0.71 -7.35 10.68
N PRO A 534 1.04 -8.46 11.36
CA PRO A 534 0.16 -9.05 12.37
C PRO A 534 -0.32 -8.07 13.44
N LYS A 535 0.59 -7.22 13.93
CA LYS A 535 0.29 -6.23 14.98
C LYS A 535 -0.65 -5.13 14.47
N VAL A 536 -0.37 -4.58 13.30
CA VAL A 536 -1.22 -3.54 12.69
C VAL A 536 -2.56 -4.12 12.24
N ASN A 537 -2.61 -5.36 11.76
CA ASN A 537 -3.85 -6.07 11.43
C ASN A 537 -4.73 -6.24 12.67
N SER A 538 -4.14 -6.62 13.81
CA SER A 538 -4.87 -6.72 15.06
C SER A 538 -5.45 -5.38 15.50
N LEU A 539 -4.74 -4.27 15.32
CA LEU A 539 -5.26 -2.93 15.59
C LEU A 539 -6.40 -2.59 14.61
N HIS A 540 -6.15 -2.76 13.31
CA HIS A 540 -7.12 -2.45 12.25
C HIS A 540 -8.45 -3.18 12.45
N ARG A 541 -8.44 -4.47 12.78
CA ARG A 541 -9.67 -5.23 13.09
C ARG A 541 -10.44 -4.64 14.26
N LYS A 542 -9.76 -4.24 15.33
CA LYS A 542 -10.37 -3.59 16.50
C LYS A 542 -10.94 -2.20 16.19
N LEU A 543 -10.38 -1.51 15.19
CA LEU A 543 -10.91 -0.23 14.72
C LEU A 543 -12.15 -0.40 13.81
N LEU A 544 -12.35 -1.58 13.21
CA LEU A 544 -13.49 -1.87 12.34
C LEU A 544 -14.68 -2.49 13.09
N MET A 545 -14.43 -3.25 14.16
CA MET A 545 -15.45 -3.67 15.14
C MET A 545 -16.00 -2.44 15.86
#